data_AF-A0A7C6KB69-F1
#
_entry.id   AF-A0A7C6KB69-F1
#
_cell.length_a   1.000
_cell.length_b   1.000
_cell.length_c   1.000
_cell.angle_alpha   90.00
_cell.angle_beta   90.00
_cell.angle_gamma   90.00
#
_symmetry.space_group_name_H-M   'P 1'
#
loop_
_entity.id
_entity.type
_entity.pdbx_description
1 polymer ?
#
loop_
_entity_poly.entity_id
_entity_poly.type
_entity_poly.pdbx_seq_one_letter_code
_entity_poly.pdbx_strand_id
1 'polypeptide(L)'
;MHWDQGFVTIISLIVMGIILAFSLLLIYMINIEYFLVNSSHDSIQTYYLAESKIHSVLNIKCYYDQLLSTIEEYLKTGKFDTKAIEIKKEHLLKEDGNRKVELGFDIEDDRRILKLSSSSRYNGIQNNLVSKLYMLNDFYEMGIPIVSENSIDRDNLEVYIGYMDMLREEMEVPFDAKYTIGIDGSGYKKIDIIVEPNGDMFAEYFGDDIETPRRREYVGRNHENDRIFLVAKDDGLGPKNVRIITGEGVDKGVIKGTFYIEGDLWVLGDVDIEGILIIDNGTIIVDPSIRLFCSGLMLSRDCILEGDSIRIEYDRSVIKRCGVHIPGFINLKMKLIKME
;
A
#
# COMPACT_ATOMS: atom_id res chain seq x y z
N MET A 1 -11.54 -84.59 43.57
CA MET A 1 -11.14 -83.20 43.89
C MET A 1 -10.01 -82.69 42.97
N HIS A 2 -9.94 -83.13 41.69
CA HIS A 2 -8.92 -82.70 40.71
C HIS A 2 -9.49 -81.98 39.48
N TRP A 3 -10.82 -81.90 39.34
CA TRP A 3 -11.47 -81.23 38.21
C TRP A 3 -11.50 -79.71 38.37
N ASP A 4 -11.61 -79.20 39.60
CA ASP A 4 -11.66 -77.75 39.86
C ASP A 4 -10.30 -77.06 39.62
N GLN A 5 -9.18 -77.75 39.84
CA GLN A 5 -7.84 -77.16 39.67
C GLN A 5 -7.49 -76.91 38.20
N GLY A 6 -7.84 -77.82 37.29
CA GLY A 6 -7.60 -77.68 35.85
C GLY A 6 -8.43 -76.56 35.21
N PHE A 7 -9.68 -76.39 35.67
CA PHE A 7 -10.55 -75.31 35.21
C PHE A 7 -10.04 -73.92 35.66
N VAL A 8 -9.55 -73.82 36.91
CA VAL A 8 -8.91 -72.59 37.42
C VAL A 8 -7.63 -72.26 36.64
N THR A 9 -6.85 -73.26 36.22
CA THR A 9 -5.62 -73.00 35.43
C THR A 9 -5.94 -72.46 34.03
N ILE A 10 -6.95 -73.02 33.36
CA ILE A 10 -7.39 -72.57 32.03
C ILE A 10 -7.93 -71.14 32.08
N ILE A 11 -8.79 -70.83 33.06
CA ILE A 11 -9.32 -69.47 33.24
C ILE A 11 -8.18 -68.49 33.54
N SER A 12 -7.24 -68.85 34.41
CA SER A 12 -6.09 -68.00 34.72
C SER A 12 -5.24 -67.68 33.48
N LEU A 13 -5.08 -68.65 32.57
CA LEU A 13 -4.29 -68.51 31.36
C LEU A 13 -4.99 -67.62 30.32
N ILE A 14 -6.33 -67.75 30.21
CA ILE A 14 -7.16 -66.86 29.39
C ILE A 14 -7.12 -65.43 29.92
N VAL A 15 -7.32 -65.25 31.23
CA VAL A 15 -7.27 -63.93 31.87
C VAL A 15 -5.90 -63.29 31.69
N MET A 16 -4.82 -64.04 31.84
CA MET A 16 -3.46 -63.54 31.63
C MET A 16 -3.20 -63.19 30.16
N GLY A 17 -3.71 -63.99 29.21
CA GLY A 17 -3.67 -63.67 27.78
C GLY A 17 -4.42 -62.39 27.43
N ILE A 18 -5.59 -62.18 28.04
CA ILE A 18 -6.38 -60.95 27.89
C ILE A 18 -5.60 -59.75 28.46
N ILE A 19 -5.05 -59.86 29.68
CA ILE A 19 -4.25 -58.80 30.31
C ILE A 19 -3.05 -58.44 29.44
N LEU A 20 -2.35 -59.44 28.88
CA LEU A 20 -1.17 -59.23 28.05
C LEU A 20 -1.53 -58.61 26.69
N ALA A 21 -2.67 -58.98 26.11
CA ALA A 21 -3.19 -58.34 24.90
C ALA A 21 -3.58 -56.87 25.16
N PHE A 22 -4.23 -56.57 26.28
CA PHE A 22 -4.57 -55.20 26.67
C PHE A 22 -3.33 -54.36 26.98
N SER A 23 -2.30 -54.93 27.63
CA SER A 23 -1.07 -54.19 27.90
C SER A 23 -0.29 -53.86 26.63
N LEU A 24 -0.21 -54.79 25.67
CA LEU A 24 0.35 -54.53 24.34
C LEU A 24 -0.42 -53.44 23.60
N LEU A 25 -1.75 -53.47 23.64
CA LEU A 25 -2.61 -52.47 23.02
C LEU A 25 -2.42 -51.08 23.65
N LEU A 26 -2.30 -51.00 24.98
CA LEU A 26 -2.02 -49.75 25.68
C LEU A 26 -0.65 -49.18 25.33
N ILE A 27 0.40 -50.01 25.30
CA ILE A 27 1.75 -49.59 24.87
C ILE A 27 1.72 -49.06 23.43
N TYR A 28 0.98 -49.73 22.55
CA TYR A 28 0.81 -49.29 21.17
C TYR A 28 0.09 -47.94 21.08
N MET A 29 -0.99 -47.74 21.84
CA MET A 29 -1.71 -46.45 21.89
C MET A 29 -0.80 -45.32 22.41
N ILE A 30 -0.03 -45.56 23.48
CA ILE A 30 0.91 -44.58 24.03
C ILE A 30 1.95 -44.16 22.97
N ASN A 31 2.48 -45.12 22.21
CA ASN A 31 3.45 -44.81 21.15
C ASN A 31 2.82 -43.98 20.03
N ILE A 32 1.60 -44.31 19.60
CA ILE A 32 0.88 -43.51 18.59
C ILE A 32 0.63 -42.09 19.10
N GLU A 33 0.12 -41.94 20.32
CA GLU A 33 -0.13 -40.62 20.92
C GLU A 33 1.16 -39.81 21.01
N TYR A 34 2.26 -40.43 21.41
CA TYR A 34 3.58 -39.80 21.45
C TYR A 34 4.01 -39.29 20.06
N PHE A 35 3.86 -40.10 19.02
CA PHE A 35 4.17 -39.67 17.65
C PHE A 35 3.26 -38.54 17.15
N LEU A 36 1.96 -38.59 17.46
CA LEU A 36 1.01 -37.54 17.11
C LEU A 36 1.35 -36.22 17.80
N VAL A 37 1.64 -36.26 19.10
CA VAL A 37 2.00 -35.06 19.88
C VAL A 37 3.30 -34.45 19.34
N ASN A 38 4.32 -35.25 19.09
CA ASN A 38 5.58 -34.76 18.53
C ASN A 38 5.40 -34.19 17.12
N SER A 39 4.66 -34.88 16.25
CA SER A 39 4.39 -34.37 14.91
C SER A 39 3.58 -33.07 14.94
N SER A 40 2.65 -32.93 15.88
CA SER A 40 1.91 -31.69 16.11
C SER A 40 2.83 -30.57 16.59
N HIS A 41 3.69 -30.85 17.57
CA HIS A 41 4.65 -29.88 18.07
C HIS A 41 5.60 -29.40 16.95
N ASP A 42 6.15 -30.33 16.18
CA ASP A 42 7.08 -30.04 15.09
C ASP A 42 6.39 -29.26 13.95
N SER A 43 5.12 -29.52 13.67
CA SER A 43 4.32 -28.74 12.72
C SER A 43 4.10 -27.30 13.21
N ILE A 44 3.78 -27.12 14.50
CA ILE A 44 3.65 -25.80 15.13
C ILE A 44 4.98 -25.03 15.08
N GLN A 45 6.11 -25.69 15.36
CA GLN A 45 7.42 -25.06 15.24
C GLN A 45 7.70 -24.64 13.80
N THR A 46 7.43 -25.51 12.84
CA THR A 46 7.60 -25.20 11.41
C THR A 46 6.74 -24.00 10.98
N TYR A 47 5.53 -23.88 11.50
CA TYR A 47 4.66 -22.74 11.27
C TYR A 47 5.29 -21.43 11.76
N TYR A 48 5.74 -21.39 13.01
CA TYR A 48 6.35 -20.18 13.59
C TYR A 48 7.65 -19.78 12.89
N LEU A 49 8.45 -20.76 12.42
CA LEU A 49 9.65 -20.49 11.61
C LEU A 49 9.28 -19.81 10.29
N ALA A 50 8.24 -20.28 9.59
CA ALA A 50 7.78 -19.69 8.34
C ALA A 50 7.17 -18.29 8.57
N GLU A 51 6.39 -18.13 9.63
CA GLU A 51 5.77 -16.85 10.00
C GLU A 51 6.80 -15.79 10.37
N SER A 52 7.82 -16.18 11.15
CA SER A 52 8.92 -15.30 11.56
C SER A 52 9.65 -14.67 10.37
N LYS A 53 9.76 -15.39 9.24
CA LYS A 53 10.37 -14.87 8.01
C LYS A 53 9.51 -13.79 7.34
N ILE A 54 8.19 -13.99 7.30
CA ILE A 54 7.25 -12.99 6.82
C ILE A 54 7.32 -11.74 7.70
N HIS A 55 7.29 -11.91 9.02
CA HIS A 55 7.46 -10.79 9.96
C HIS A 55 8.81 -10.09 9.81
N SER A 56 9.88 -10.82 9.51
CA SER A 56 11.20 -10.23 9.27
C SER A 56 11.19 -9.34 8.03
N VAL A 57 10.54 -9.75 6.95
CA VAL A 57 10.39 -8.95 5.73
C VAL A 57 9.59 -7.66 5.99
N LEU A 58 8.55 -7.73 6.82
CA LEU A 58 7.68 -6.59 7.10
C LEU A 58 8.26 -5.59 8.11
N ASN A 59 9.10 -6.04 9.05
CA ASN A 59 9.54 -5.21 10.17
C ASN A 59 11.02 -4.79 10.11
N ILE A 60 11.87 -5.51 9.37
CA ILE A 60 13.29 -5.16 9.25
C ILE A 60 13.48 -4.23 8.04
N LYS A 61 13.97 -3.01 8.31
CA LYS A 61 14.10 -1.92 7.34
C LYS A 61 14.69 -2.34 5.99
N CYS A 62 15.80 -3.08 5.96
CA CYS A 62 16.45 -3.44 4.69
C CYS A 62 15.59 -4.35 3.79
N TYR A 63 14.78 -5.23 4.37
CA TYR A 63 13.85 -6.08 3.61
C TYR A 63 12.57 -5.31 3.27
N TYR A 64 12.12 -4.46 4.18
CA TYR A 64 10.96 -3.61 3.96
C TYR A 64 11.21 -2.63 2.81
N ASP A 65 12.37 -1.98 2.75
CA ASP A 65 12.75 -1.06 1.66
C ASP A 65 12.80 -1.77 0.29
N GLN A 66 13.30 -3.02 0.26
CA GLN A 66 13.29 -3.86 -0.94
C GLN A 66 11.86 -4.25 -1.36
N LEU A 67 11.02 -4.61 -0.39
CA LEU A 67 9.62 -4.91 -0.62
C LEU A 67 8.89 -3.67 -1.17
N LEU A 68 9.06 -2.52 -0.51
CA LEU A 68 8.45 -1.25 -0.89
C LEU A 68 8.82 -0.89 -2.33
N SER A 69 10.12 -0.91 -2.67
CA SER A 69 10.60 -0.65 -4.03
C SER A 69 9.91 -1.55 -5.07
N THR A 70 9.66 -2.80 -4.74
CA THR A 70 8.98 -3.76 -5.63
C THR A 70 7.49 -3.44 -5.78
N ILE A 71 6.83 -3.04 -4.69
CA ILE A 71 5.42 -2.62 -4.70
C ILE A 71 5.28 -1.32 -5.52
N GLU A 72 6.16 -0.35 -5.33
CA GLU A 72 6.15 0.92 -6.06
C GLU A 72 6.23 0.69 -7.58
N GLU A 73 7.18 -0.13 -8.03
CA GLU A 73 7.35 -0.44 -9.46
C GLU A 73 6.10 -1.15 -10.03
N TYR A 74 5.52 -2.07 -9.26
CA TYR A 74 4.30 -2.77 -9.64
C TYR A 74 3.07 -1.84 -9.74
N LEU A 75 2.96 -0.86 -8.84
CA LEU A 75 1.89 0.13 -8.87
C LEU A 75 2.07 1.10 -10.04
N LYS A 76 3.31 1.49 -10.35
CA LYS A 76 3.65 2.39 -11.47
C LYS A 76 3.45 1.76 -12.84
N THR A 77 3.91 0.52 -13.03
CA THR A 77 4.02 -0.12 -14.36
C THR A 77 3.02 -1.25 -14.58
N GLY A 78 2.45 -1.80 -13.50
CA GLY A 78 1.67 -3.04 -13.55
C GLY A 78 2.51 -4.30 -13.77
N LYS A 79 3.84 -4.19 -13.85
CA LYS A 79 4.78 -5.30 -14.03
C LYS A 79 5.59 -5.50 -12.75
N PHE A 80 5.96 -6.73 -12.47
CA PHE A 80 6.87 -7.04 -11.36
C PHE A 80 7.80 -8.19 -11.75
N ASP A 81 9.00 -8.18 -11.19
CA ASP A 81 9.95 -9.28 -11.27
C ASP A 81 9.72 -10.20 -10.05
N THR A 82 9.63 -11.51 -10.26
CA THR A 82 9.35 -12.53 -9.23
C THR A 82 10.58 -12.80 -8.35
N LYS A 83 11.37 -11.78 -8.03
CA LYS A 83 12.56 -11.92 -7.18
C LYS A 83 12.14 -12.14 -5.74
N ALA A 84 12.49 -13.31 -5.21
CA ALA A 84 12.36 -13.60 -3.79
C ALA A 84 13.28 -12.69 -2.96
N ILE A 85 12.80 -12.30 -1.78
CA ILE A 85 13.63 -11.62 -0.78
C ILE A 85 14.43 -12.69 -0.03
N GLU A 86 15.76 -12.50 0.02
CA GLU A 86 16.66 -13.39 0.74
C GLU A 86 16.98 -12.86 2.14
N ILE A 87 16.57 -13.61 3.15
CA ILE A 87 16.78 -13.28 4.56
C ILE A 87 18.18 -13.72 4.97
N LYS A 88 18.90 -12.83 5.65
CA LYS A 88 20.25 -13.10 6.15
C LYS A 88 20.17 -14.12 7.29
N LYS A 89 21.20 -14.96 7.39
CA LYS A 89 21.27 -16.03 8.40
C LYS A 89 21.14 -15.52 9.84
N GLU A 90 21.63 -14.31 10.11
CA GLU A 90 21.57 -13.64 11.41
C GLU A 90 20.14 -13.28 11.86
N HIS A 91 19.21 -13.13 10.91
CA HIS A 91 17.81 -12.80 11.19
C HIS A 91 16.89 -14.05 11.18
N LEU A 92 17.44 -15.23 10.90
CA LEU A 92 16.69 -16.48 10.93
C LEU A 92 16.65 -17.06 12.35
N LEU A 93 15.51 -17.63 12.73
CA LEU A 93 15.42 -18.45 13.92
C LEU A 93 16.30 -19.71 13.76
N LYS A 94 16.91 -20.13 14.86
CA LYS A 94 17.83 -21.28 14.90
C LYS A 94 17.12 -22.50 14.28
N GLU A 95 17.83 -23.18 13.38
CA GLU A 95 17.41 -24.42 12.67
C GLU A 95 16.68 -24.23 11.32
N ASP A 96 16.30 -23.03 10.90
CA ASP A 96 15.72 -22.85 9.56
C ASP A 96 16.79 -22.74 8.45
N GLY A 97 16.73 -23.66 7.49
CA GLY A 97 17.60 -23.68 6.32
C GLY A 97 17.09 -22.85 5.14
N ASN A 98 15.79 -22.56 5.07
CA ASN A 98 15.21 -21.85 3.93
C ASN A 98 15.14 -20.34 4.19
N ARG A 99 15.86 -19.58 3.36
CA ARG A 99 16.06 -18.13 3.52
C ARG A 99 15.16 -17.27 2.66
N LYS A 100 14.30 -17.87 1.84
CA LYS A 100 13.56 -17.15 0.81
C LYS A 100 12.14 -16.83 1.25
N VAL A 101 11.71 -15.61 0.95
CA VAL A 101 10.31 -15.20 0.94
C VAL A 101 9.95 -14.82 -0.49
N GLU A 102 9.04 -15.55 -1.08
CA GLU A 102 8.56 -15.31 -2.44
C GLU A 102 7.47 -14.24 -2.42
N LEU A 103 7.54 -13.35 -3.40
CA LEU A 103 6.60 -12.26 -3.59
C LEU A 103 5.66 -12.60 -4.75
N GLY A 104 4.36 -12.41 -4.53
CA GLY A 104 3.35 -12.49 -5.56
C GLY A 104 2.38 -11.32 -5.45
N PHE A 105 1.80 -10.91 -6.57
CA PHE A 105 0.70 -9.95 -6.59
C PHE A 105 -0.54 -10.63 -7.15
N ASP A 106 -1.68 -10.36 -6.53
CA ASP A 106 -2.97 -10.88 -6.95
C ASP A 106 -4.04 -9.78 -6.90
N ILE A 107 -5.21 -10.06 -7.45
CA ILE A 107 -6.39 -9.20 -7.39
C ILE A 107 -7.51 -10.01 -6.72
N GLU A 108 -7.99 -9.55 -5.57
CA GLU A 108 -9.19 -10.10 -4.91
C GLU A 108 -10.14 -8.96 -4.59
N ASP A 109 -11.43 -9.14 -4.87
CA ASP A 109 -12.47 -8.12 -4.61
C ASP A 109 -12.09 -6.76 -5.22
N ASP A 110 -11.51 -6.80 -6.43
CA ASP A 110 -10.91 -5.68 -7.18
C ASP A 110 -9.71 -4.98 -6.48
N ARG A 111 -9.35 -5.36 -5.25
CA ARG A 111 -8.20 -4.85 -4.52
C ARG A 111 -6.93 -5.59 -4.93
N ARG A 112 -5.82 -4.86 -5.06
CA ARG A 112 -4.52 -5.51 -5.28
C ARG A 112 -3.99 -6.02 -3.95
N ILE A 113 -3.61 -7.29 -3.92
CA ILE A 113 -3.10 -7.98 -2.74
C ILE A 113 -1.65 -8.37 -2.96
N LEU A 114 -0.83 -8.13 -1.95
CA LEU A 114 0.52 -8.66 -1.85
C LEU A 114 0.45 -10.04 -1.19
N LYS A 115 1.03 -11.05 -1.84
CA LYS A 115 1.23 -12.39 -1.31
C LYS A 115 2.70 -12.57 -0.92
N LEU A 116 2.92 -12.91 0.34
CA LEU A 116 4.22 -13.30 0.87
C LEU A 116 4.18 -14.79 1.16
N SER A 117 4.99 -15.57 0.45
CA SER A 117 5.05 -17.02 0.62
C SER A 117 6.39 -17.42 1.24
N SER A 118 6.35 -18.22 2.29
CA SER A 118 7.55 -18.76 2.92
C SER A 118 7.38 -20.22 3.29
N SER A 119 8.46 -20.99 3.25
CA SER A 119 8.43 -22.39 3.64
C SER A 119 9.57 -22.71 4.58
N SER A 120 9.30 -23.52 5.59
CA SER A 120 10.28 -23.93 6.60
C SER A 120 10.25 -25.44 6.75
N ARG A 121 11.34 -26.00 7.27
CA ARG A 121 11.46 -27.43 7.58
C ARG A 121 11.98 -27.62 9.00
N TYR A 122 11.30 -28.43 9.79
CA TYR A 122 11.71 -28.82 11.14
C TYR A 122 11.48 -30.32 11.32
N ASN A 123 12.50 -31.07 11.78
CA ASN A 123 12.44 -32.52 12.00
C ASN A 123 11.79 -33.34 10.86
N GLY A 124 12.00 -32.93 9.61
CA GLY A 124 11.44 -33.61 8.43
C GLY A 124 10.02 -33.18 8.03
N ILE A 125 9.33 -32.40 8.86
CA ILE A 125 8.06 -31.76 8.51
C ILE A 125 8.34 -30.47 7.76
N GLN A 126 7.62 -30.24 6.67
CA GLN A 126 7.71 -29.02 5.87
C GLN A 126 6.32 -28.39 5.79
N ASN A 127 6.24 -27.10 6.16
CA ASN A 127 5.03 -26.30 6.02
C ASN A 127 5.32 -25.11 5.11
N ASN A 128 4.35 -24.82 4.24
CA ASN A 128 4.33 -23.61 3.42
C ASN A 128 3.30 -22.66 4.02
N LEU A 129 3.68 -21.39 4.13
CA LEU A 129 2.86 -20.34 4.70
C LEU A 129 2.68 -19.26 3.65
N VAL A 130 1.43 -18.84 3.46
CA VAL A 130 1.10 -17.70 2.59
C VAL A 130 0.39 -16.64 3.41
N SER A 131 0.97 -15.45 3.43
CA SER A 131 0.36 -14.24 3.98
C SER A 131 -0.17 -13.36 2.85
N LYS A 132 -1.39 -12.87 3.01
CA LYS A 132 -2.05 -11.92 2.10
C LYS A 132 -2.15 -10.57 2.79
N LEU A 133 -1.70 -9.51 2.14
CA LEU A 133 -1.72 -8.15 2.64
C LEU A 133 -2.45 -7.22 1.67
N TYR A 134 -3.29 -6.34 2.22
CA TYR A 134 -3.70 -5.14 1.51
C TYR A 134 -2.51 -4.19 1.41
N MET A 135 -2.35 -3.57 0.25
CA MET A 135 -1.20 -2.72 -0.02
C MET A 135 -1.48 -1.24 0.13
N LEU A 136 -2.72 -0.82 -0.09
CA LEU A 136 -3.09 0.58 -0.21
C LEU A 136 -3.93 1.01 0.98
N ASN A 137 -3.78 2.28 1.33
CA ASN A 137 -4.66 2.93 2.28
C ASN A 137 -6.12 2.92 1.75
N ASP A 138 -7.04 2.59 2.64
CA ASP A 138 -8.44 2.33 2.32
C ASP A 138 -9.12 3.57 1.70
N PHE A 139 -8.72 4.79 2.06
CA PHE A 139 -9.28 6.03 1.49
C PHE A 139 -9.11 6.12 -0.04
N TYR A 140 -8.06 5.52 -0.59
CA TYR A 140 -7.81 5.49 -2.04
C TYR A 140 -8.57 4.36 -2.75
N GLU A 141 -9.14 3.42 -2.00
CA GLU A 141 -9.84 2.23 -2.51
C GLU A 141 -11.36 2.26 -2.24
N MET A 142 -11.90 3.36 -1.70
CA MET A 142 -13.34 3.51 -1.40
C MET A 142 -14.24 3.54 -2.64
N GLY A 143 -13.69 3.80 -3.84
CA GLY A 143 -14.45 3.88 -5.08
C GLY A 143 -15.28 5.16 -5.25
N ILE A 144 -15.10 6.15 -4.36
CA ILE A 144 -15.74 7.47 -4.45
C ILE A 144 -14.75 8.49 -5.05
N PRO A 145 -15.21 9.41 -5.93
CA PRO A 145 -14.32 10.35 -6.62
C PRO A 145 -13.81 11.48 -5.71
N ILE A 146 -14.61 11.91 -4.74
CA ILE A 146 -14.26 12.96 -3.77
C ILE A 146 -14.38 12.36 -2.38
N VAL A 147 -13.26 12.30 -1.69
CA VAL A 147 -13.12 11.86 -0.31
C VAL A 147 -12.94 13.11 0.54
N SER A 148 -13.89 13.34 1.45
CA SER A 148 -13.91 14.47 2.38
C SER A 148 -14.54 14.06 3.69
N GLU A 149 -14.49 14.94 4.69
CA GLU A 149 -15.13 14.73 6.00
C GLU A 149 -16.63 14.43 5.88
N ASN A 150 -17.28 14.94 4.83
CA ASN A 150 -18.71 14.72 4.57
C ASN A 150 -19.01 13.40 3.86
N SER A 151 -18.02 12.80 3.18
CA SER A 151 -18.20 11.54 2.44
C SER A 151 -17.75 10.31 3.22
N ILE A 152 -17.19 10.50 4.42
CA ILE A 152 -16.63 9.43 5.25
C ILE A 152 -17.56 9.14 6.42
N ASP A 153 -17.70 7.86 6.76
CA ASP A 153 -18.47 7.43 7.92
C ASP A 153 -17.87 7.97 9.21
N ARG A 154 -18.73 8.33 10.17
CA ARG A 154 -18.30 8.93 11.45
C ARG A 154 -17.24 8.12 12.20
N ASP A 155 -17.31 6.79 12.09
CA ASP A 155 -16.37 5.88 12.74
C ASP A 155 -14.93 5.99 12.18
N ASN A 156 -14.79 6.43 10.92
CA ASN A 156 -13.51 6.60 10.23
C ASN A 156 -13.07 8.07 10.11
N LEU A 157 -13.89 9.02 10.58
CA LEU A 157 -13.61 10.45 10.44
C LEU A 157 -12.33 10.86 11.18
N GLU A 158 -12.12 10.39 12.40
CA GLU A 158 -10.91 10.68 13.19
C GLU A 158 -9.65 10.12 12.50
N VAL A 159 -9.76 8.93 11.90
CA VAL A 159 -8.67 8.31 11.12
C VAL A 159 -8.35 9.13 9.88
N TYR A 160 -9.37 9.67 9.22
CA TYR A 160 -9.19 10.52 8.05
C TYR A 160 -8.54 11.86 8.40
N ILE A 161 -9.02 12.53 9.45
CA ILE A 161 -8.43 13.79 9.93
C ILE A 161 -6.97 13.57 10.31
N GLY A 162 -6.67 12.51 11.08
CA GLY A 162 -5.29 12.16 11.42
C GLY A 162 -4.43 11.83 10.20
N TYR A 163 -5.01 11.24 9.14
CA TYR A 163 -4.30 11.03 7.89
C TYR A 163 -4.00 12.34 7.15
N MET A 164 -4.97 13.27 7.09
CA MET A 164 -4.77 14.59 6.49
C MET A 164 -3.75 15.43 7.29
N ASP A 165 -3.69 15.29 8.62
CA ASP A 165 -2.65 15.89 9.46
C ASP A 165 -1.26 15.31 9.15
N MET A 166 -1.15 13.99 9.03
CA MET A 166 0.10 13.34 8.60
C MET A 166 0.54 13.84 7.23
N LEU A 167 -0.37 13.97 6.26
CA LEU A 167 -0.02 14.52 4.94
C LEU A 167 0.51 15.95 5.05
N ARG A 168 -0.10 16.80 5.89
CA ARG A 168 0.40 18.15 6.15
C ARG A 168 1.82 18.15 6.72
N GLU A 169 2.15 17.21 7.60
CA GLU A 169 3.50 17.14 8.17
C GLU A 169 4.52 16.53 7.21
N GLU A 170 4.21 15.37 6.62
CA GLU A 170 5.17 14.50 5.93
C GLU A 170 5.21 14.68 4.40
N MET A 171 4.28 15.44 3.79
CA MET A 171 4.30 15.63 2.35
C MET A 171 5.55 16.40 1.93
N GLU A 172 6.33 15.78 1.06
CA GLU A 172 7.56 16.31 0.47
C GLU A 172 7.62 15.92 -1.01
N VAL A 173 8.35 16.71 -1.79
CA VAL A 173 8.61 16.40 -3.20
C VAL A 173 9.56 15.20 -3.28
N PRO A 174 9.21 14.14 -4.03
CA PRO A 174 10.02 12.94 -4.06
C PRO A 174 11.37 13.19 -4.75
N PHE A 175 12.46 12.78 -4.11
CA PHE A 175 13.81 12.88 -4.66
C PHE A 175 14.09 11.77 -5.67
N ASP A 176 14.59 12.13 -6.86
CA ASP A 176 14.99 11.19 -7.93
C ASP A 176 13.89 10.17 -8.32
N ALA A 177 12.65 10.65 -8.39
CA ALA A 177 11.51 9.82 -8.74
C ALA A 177 11.44 9.56 -10.25
N LYS A 178 11.63 8.29 -10.64
CA LYS A 178 11.30 7.85 -12.00
C LYS A 178 9.86 8.20 -12.37
N TYR A 179 9.67 8.68 -13.59
CA TYR A 179 8.40 9.08 -14.19
C TYR A 179 7.77 10.37 -13.63
N THR A 180 8.42 11.05 -12.67
CA THR A 180 7.80 12.13 -11.91
C THR A 180 8.73 13.35 -11.82
N ILE A 181 8.19 14.53 -12.10
CA ILE A 181 8.85 15.82 -11.91
C ILE A 181 8.27 16.47 -10.66
N GLY A 182 9.15 16.76 -9.71
CA GLY A 182 8.80 17.43 -8.47
C GLY A 182 8.69 18.94 -8.64
N ILE A 183 7.60 19.53 -8.15
CA ILE A 183 7.41 20.99 -8.06
C ILE A 183 7.26 21.34 -6.58
N ASP A 184 8.27 22.00 -6.03
CA ASP A 184 8.28 22.45 -4.64
C ASP A 184 7.86 23.92 -4.55
N GLY A 185 6.67 24.14 -4.01
CA GLY A 185 6.07 25.45 -3.79
C GLY A 185 6.56 26.18 -2.54
N SER A 186 7.40 25.55 -1.73
CA SER A 186 7.89 26.12 -0.47
C SER A 186 8.64 27.44 -0.72
N GLY A 187 8.34 28.47 0.07
CA GLY A 187 8.93 29.81 -0.05
C GLY A 187 8.28 30.72 -1.11
N TYR A 188 7.22 30.26 -1.79
CA TYR A 188 6.50 31.04 -2.81
C TYR A 188 5.02 31.16 -2.48
N LYS A 189 4.41 32.34 -2.63
CA LYS A 189 2.96 32.52 -2.39
C LYS A 189 2.10 31.97 -3.51
N LYS A 190 2.62 32.03 -4.74
CA LYS A 190 1.88 31.71 -5.95
C LYS A 190 2.72 30.86 -6.90
N ILE A 191 2.08 29.86 -7.51
CA ILE A 191 2.69 28.93 -8.46
C ILE A 191 1.76 28.84 -9.67
N ASP A 192 2.27 29.17 -10.85
CA ASP A 192 1.53 29.00 -12.10
C ASP A 192 2.08 27.77 -12.86
N ILE A 193 1.19 26.84 -13.18
CA ILE A 193 1.46 25.71 -14.07
C ILE A 193 0.89 26.07 -15.44
N ILE A 194 1.77 26.31 -16.40
CA ILE A 194 1.43 26.81 -17.73
C ILE A 194 1.57 25.67 -18.73
N VAL A 195 0.48 25.36 -19.44
CA VAL A 195 0.47 24.39 -20.55
C VAL A 195 0.54 25.16 -21.87
N GLU A 196 1.62 24.97 -22.63
CA GLU A 196 1.83 25.65 -23.91
C GLU A 196 1.24 24.86 -25.11
N PRO A 197 1.00 25.50 -26.28
CA PRO A 197 0.40 24.88 -27.47
C PRO A 197 1.15 23.67 -28.05
N ASN A 198 2.48 23.63 -27.85
CA ASN A 198 3.34 22.49 -28.19
C ASN A 198 3.16 21.29 -27.24
N GLY A 199 2.38 21.42 -26.17
CA GLY A 199 2.21 20.42 -25.12
C GLY A 199 3.32 20.48 -24.05
N ASP A 200 4.22 21.46 -24.13
CA ASP A 200 5.22 21.70 -23.09
C ASP A 200 4.54 22.31 -21.86
N MET A 201 5.12 22.06 -20.70
CA MET A 201 4.62 22.58 -19.43
C MET A 201 5.72 23.29 -18.67
N PHE A 202 5.35 24.40 -18.04
CA PHE A 202 6.26 25.19 -17.21
C PHE A 202 5.66 25.47 -15.84
N ALA A 203 6.50 25.45 -14.82
CA ALA A 203 6.16 25.91 -13.48
C ALA A 203 6.82 27.27 -13.24
N GLU A 204 6.02 28.29 -12.98
CA GLU A 204 6.47 29.64 -12.65
C GLU A 204 6.18 29.96 -11.18
N TYR A 205 7.19 30.45 -10.46
CA TYR A 205 7.13 30.65 -9.02
C TYR A 205 7.20 32.14 -8.67
N PHE A 206 6.24 32.61 -7.88
CA PHE A 206 6.07 34.04 -7.56
C PHE A 206 6.17 34.26 -6.04
N GLY A 207 6.89 35.33 -5.67
CA GLY A 207 6.94 35.83 -4.29
C GLY A 207 5.91 36.94 -4.03
N ASP A 208 5.96 37.53 -2.83
CA ASP A 208 5.11 38.66 -2.43
C ASP A 208 5.14 39.81 -3.44
N ASP A 209 3.96 40.18 -3.95
CA ASP A 209 3.68 41.37 -4.77
C ASP A 209 4.53 41.55 -6.03
N ILE A 210 5.05 40.46 -6.60
CA ILE A 210 5.86 40.50 -7.83
C ILE A 210 5.06 39.85 -8.97
N GLU A 211 4.76 40.62 -10.02
CA GLU A 211 4.15 40.12 -11.26
C GLU A 211 5.11 39.29 -12.12
N THR A 212 6.42 39.39 -11.87
CA THR A 212 7.46 38.62 -12.57
C THR A 212 7.83 37.33 -11.82
N PRO A 213 7.95 36.19 -12.51
CA PRO A 213 8.33 34.94 -11.85
C PRO A 213 9.78 35.01 -11.37
N ARG A 214 10.03 34.63 -10.11
CA ARG A 214 11.38 34.52 -9.54
C ARG A 214 12.15 33.33 -10.12
N ARG A 215 11.42 32.30 -10.55
CA ARG A 215 11.93 31.05 -11.10
C ARG A 215 10.93 30.53 -12.12
N ARG A 216 11.43 29.97 -13.22
CA ARG A 216 10.65 29.25 -14.23
C ARG A 216 11.36 27.94 -14.50
N GLU A 217 10.61 26.85 -14.47
CA GLU A 217 11.13 25.50 -14.70
C GLU A 217 10.34 24.78 -15.76
N TYR A 218 11.05 24.04 -16.61
CA TYR A 218 10.41 23.13 -17.55
C TYR A 218 9.97 21.88 -16.79
N VAL A 219 8.66 21.62 -16.81
CA VAL A 219 8.01 20.45 -16.20
C VAL A 219 7.25 19.62 -17.24
N GLY A 220 7.48 19.92 -18.52
CA GLY A 220 6.92 19.19 -19.67
C GLY A 220 7.59 17.83 -19.87
N ARG A 221 7.10 17.08 -20.87
CA ARG A 221 7.61 15.75 -21.21
C ARG A 221 9.11 15.81 -21.48
N ASN A 222 9.91 15.35 -20.51
CA ASN A 222 11.19 14.74 -20.82
C ASN A 222 10.88 13.25 -21.06
N HIS A 223 11.53 12.59 -22.03
CA HIS A 223 11.07 11.28 -22.56
C HIS A 223 10.83 10.16 -21.52
N GLU A 224 11.28 10.34 -20.27
CA GLU A 224 11.08 9.42 -19.15
C GLU A 224 10.11 9.91 -18.06
N ASN A 225 9.79 11.21 -17.98
CA ASN A 225 8.93 11.79 -16.95
C ASN A 225 7.73 12.51 -17.55
N ASP A 226 6.53 11.98 -17.29
CA ASP A 226 5.26 12.50 -17.80
C ASP A 226 4.27 12.94 -16.71
N ARG A 227 4.68 12.90 -15.43
CA ARG A 227 3.85 13.25 -14.27
C ARG A 227 4.47 14.33 -13.42
N ILE A 228 3.63 15.15 -12.83
CA ILE A 228 3.99 16.20 -11.88
C ILE A 228 3.69 15.72 -10.46
N PHE A 229 4.54 16.07 -9.50
CA PHE A 229 4.24 15.98 -8.08
C PHE A 229 4.41 17.36 -7.46
N LEU A 230 3.31 18.08 -7.33
CA LEU A 230 3.27 19.43 -6.78
C LEU A 230 3.02 19.35 -5.28
N VAL A 231 3.87 20.05 -4.51
CA VAL A 231 3.68 20.27 -3.08
C VAL A 231 3.69 21.77 -2.82
N ALA A 232 2.54 22.32 -2.43
CA ALA A 232 2.36 23.72 -2.08
C ALA A 232 1.83 23.83 -0.63
N LYS A 233 2.74 23.76 0.35
CA LYS A 233 2.42 23.83 1.79
C LYS A 233 2.35 25.27 2.28
N ASP A 234 1.50 25.59 3.25
CA ASP A 234 1.52 26.88 3.93
C ASP A 234 2.77 26.95 4.83
N ASP A 235 3.64 27.91 4.52
CA ASP A 235 4.89 28.19 5.23
C ASP A 235 4.78 29.44 6.12
N GLY A 236 3.56 29.86 6.46
CA GLY A 236 3.27 31.06 7.25
C GLY A 236 3.28 32.35 6.43
N LEU A 237 3.44 32.25 5.10
CA LEU A 237 3.25 33.38 4.19
C LEU A 237 1.76 33.61 3.86
N GLY A 238 0.87 32.69 4.27
CA GLY A 238 -0.56 32.71 3.95
C GLY A 238 -0.92 31.63 2.93
N PRO A 239 -2.23 31.47 2.62
CA PRO A 239 -2.72 30.38 1.78
C PRO A 239 -2.05 30.41 0.41
N LYS A 240 -1.58 29.23 -0.03
CA LYS A 240 -0.92 29.10 -1.33
C LYS A 240 -1.93 29.27 -2.45
N ASN A 241 -1.53 29.97 -3.50
CA ASN A 241 -2.34 30.15 -4.69
C ASN A 241 -1.70 29.41 -5.86
N VAL A 242 -2.24 28.25 -6.19
CA VAL A 242 -1.81 27.49 -7.38
C VAL A 242 -2.73 27.85 -8.53
N ARG A 243 -2.19 28.13 -9.71
CA ARG A 243 -2.99 28.34 -10.92
C ARG A 243 -2.58 27.38 -12.00
N ILE A 244 -3.55 26.81 -12.69
CA ILE A 244 -3.32 26.05 -13.91
C ILE A 244 -3.81 26.91 -15.06
N ILE A 245 -2.92 27.21 -16.01
CA ILE A 245 -3.15 28.13 -17.11
C ILE A 245 -2.94 27.39 -18.42
N THR A 246 -3.94 27.37 -19.29
CA THR A 246 -3.76 26.89 -20.67
C THR A 246 -3.39 28.06 -21.56
N GLY A 247 -2.26 27.97 -22.26
CA GLY A 247 -1.77 29.01 -23.16
C GLY A 247 -2.72 29.27 -24.34
N GLU A 248 -2.62 30.46 -24.94
CA GLU A 248 -3.41 30.81 -26.11
C GLU A 248 -3.24 29.80 -27.25
N GLY A 249 -4.34 29.30 -27.79
CA GLY A 249 -4.34 28.28 -28.85
C GLY A 249 -4.31 26.83 -28.35
N VAL A 250 -4.37 26.61 -27.03
CA VAL A 250 -4.62 25.29 -26.42
C VAL A 250 -6.12 25.11 -26.22
N ASP A 251 -6.74 24.20 -26.96
CA ASP A 251 -8.16 23.86 -26.78
C ASP A 251 -8.42 23.21 -25.41
N LYS A 252 -7.46 22.42 -24.92
CA LYS A 252 -7.53 21.73 -23.63
C LYS A 252 -6.15 21.31 -23.12
N GLY A 253 -5.79 21.71 -21.91
CA GLY A 253 -4.58 21.25 -21.22
C GLY A 253 -4.75 19.85 -20.65
N VAL A 254 -3.72 19.01 -20.75
CA VAL A 254 -3.72 17.67 -20.12
C VAL A 254 -2.54 17.59 -19.17
N ILE A 255 -2.83 17.36 -17.90
CA ILE A 255 -1.83 17.32 -16.84
C ILE A 255 -1.97 16.00 -16.10
N LYS A 256 -0.84 15.35 -15.80
CA LYS A 256 -0.82 14.08 -15.06
C LYS A 256 -0.04 14.27 -13.79
N GLY A 257 -0.51 13.73 -12.67
CA GLY A 257 0.26 13.85 -11.44
C GLY A 257 -0.50 13.81 -10.14
N THR A 258 0.17 14.26 -9.10
CA THR A 258 -0.37 14.45 -7.76
C THR A 258 -0.17 15.90 -7.36
N PHE A 259 -1.21 16.53 -6.84
CA PHE A 259 -1.21 17.92 -6.45
C PHE A 259 -1.62 18.00 -4.99
N TYR A 260 -0.67 18.40 -4.14
CA TYR A 260 -0.92 18.69 -2.74
C TYR A 260 -0.88 20.20 -2.53
N ILE A 261 -2.00 20.78 -2.08
CA ILE A 261 -2.19 22.23 -2.00
C ILE A 261 -2.83 22.59 -0.66
N GLU A 262 -2.11 23.36 0.13
CA GLU A 262 -2.62 24.05 1.33
C GLU A 262 -3.05 25.47 0.95
N GLY A 263 -4.24 25.58 0.37
CA GLY A 263 -4.77 26.83 -0.18
C GLY A 263 -5.59 26.64 -1.46
N ASP A 264 -5.64 27.67 -2.28
CA ASP A 264 -6.57 27.78 -3.40
C ASP A 264 -5.95 27.27 -4.71
N LEU A 265 -6.78 26.60 -5.52
CA LEU A 265 -6.46 26.16 -6.87
C LEU A 265 -7.35 26.90 -7.88
N TRP A 266 -6.72 27.68 -8.75
CA TRP A 266 -7.39 28.41 -9.82
C TRP A 266 -7.18 27.72 -11.16
N VAL A 267 -8.25 27.47 -11.91
CA VAL A 267 -8.15 26.89 -13.25
C VAL A 267 -8.55 27.93 -14.28
N LEU A 268 -7.58 28.34 -15.09
CA LEU A 268 -7.66 29.41 -16.08
C LEU A 268 -7.52 28.82 -17.50
N GLY A 269 -8.43 27.90 -17.83
CA GLY A 269 -8.50 27.21 -19.11
C GLY A 269 -9.06 25.80 -19.02
N ASP A 270 -9.59 25.25 -20.12
CA ASP A 270 -10.12 23.87 -20.15
C ASP A 270 -8.98 22.87 -19.82
N VAL A 271 -9.12 22.10 -18.73
CA VAL A 271 -8.04 21.21 -18.24
C VAL A 271 -8.58 19.83 -17.87
N ASP A 272 -7.87 18.80 -18.32
CA ASP A 272 -7.98 17.43 -17.84
C ASP A 272 -6.80 17.09 -16.92
N ILE A 273 -7.09 16.69 -15.69
CA ILE A 273 -6.12 16.21 -14.71
C ILE A 273 -6.24 14.69 -14.58
N GLU A 274 -5.25 13.94 -15.05
CA GLU A 274 -5.09 12.51 -14.74
C GLU A 274 -4.29 12.36 -13.44
N GLY A 275 -4.96 12.36 -12.30
CA GLY A 275 -4.21 12.51 -11.05
C GLY A 275 -4.96 12.39 -9.74
N ILE A 276 -4.21 12.66 -8.67
CA ILE A 276 -4.75 12.81 -7.32
C ILE A 276 -4.66 14.29 -6.94
N LEU A 277 -5.79 14.89 -6.58
CA LEU A 277 -5.87 16.23 -6.01
C LEU A 277 -6.02 16.11 -4.50
N ILE A 278 -5.17 16.78 -3.74
CA ILE A 278 -5.25 16.87 -2.28
C ILE A 278 -5.32 18.35 -1.93
N ILE A 279 -6.50 18.81 -1.56
CA ILE A 279 -6.74 20.21 -1.17
C ILE A 279 -7.00 20.27 0.33
N ASP A 280 -6.14 20.99 1.03
CA ASP A 280 -6.22 21.18 2.47
C ASP A 280 -6.55 22.65 2.77
N ASN A 281 -7.74 22.91 3.31
CA ASN A 281 -8.21 24.24 3.69
C ASN A 281 -8.14 25.29 2.55
N GLY A 282 -8.89 25.07 1.47
CA GLY A 282 -8.89 26.00 0.35
C GLY A 282 -9.99 25.78 -0.67
N THR A 283 -9.96 26.58 -1.73
CA THR A 283 -11.04 26.63 -2.73
C THR A 283 -10.52 26.20 -4.11
N ILE A 284 -11.26 25.34 -4.80
CA ILE A 284 -11.05 25.12 -6.23
C ILE A 284 -11.96 26.10 -6.98
N ILE A 285 -11.35 27.02 -7.74
CA ILE A 285 -12.03 28.10 -8.43
C ILE A 285 -11.88 27.89 -9.93
N VAL A 286 -13.02 27.70 -10.61
CA VAL A 286 -13.09 27.50 -12.06
C VAL A 286 -14.05 28.53 -12.66
N ASP A 287 -13.61 29.25 -13.69
CA ASP A 287 -14.49 30.17 -14.41
C ASP A 287 -15.69 29.40 -15.02
N PRO A 288 -16.92 29.94 -14.98
CA PRO A 288 -18.10 29.27 -15.53
C PRO A 288 -17.99 28.86 -17.00
N SER A 289 -17.14 29.52 -17.79
CA SER A 289 -16.89 29.22 -19.20
C SER A 289 -15.85 28.12 -19.45
N ILE A 290 -15.17 27.68 -18.39
CA ILE A 290 -14.06 26.72 -18.41
C ILE A 290 -14.51 25.39 -17.81
N ARG A 291 -13.96 24.27 -18.28
CA ARG A 291 -14.18 22.93 -17.71
C ARG A 291 -12.94 22.39 -17.03
N LEU A 292 -13.12 21.91 -15.80
CA LEU A 292 -12.13 21.12 -15.08
C LEU A 292 -12.62 19.68 -15.00
N PHE A 293 -11.89 18.77 -15.63
CA PHE A 293 -12.11 17.33 -15.49
C PHE A 293 -10.93 16.69 -14.76
N CYS A 294 -11.20 15.91 -13.71
CA CYS A 294 -10.19 15.12 -13.02
C CYS A 294 -10.55 13.63 -13.09
N SER A 295 -9.68 12.84 -13.73
CA SER A 295 -9.74 11.38 -13.73
C SER A 295 -8.77 10.84 -12.69
N GLY A 296 -9.28 10.37 -11.55
CA GLY A 296 -8.48 9.88 -10.44
C GLY A 296 -9.19 10.02 -9.10
N LEU A 297 -8.70 10.84 -8.18
CA LEU A 297 -9.28 11.03 -6.84
C LEU A 297 -9.04 12.44 -6.34
N MET A 298 -10.00 13.00 -5.62
CA MET A 298 -9.79 14.17 -4.78
C MET A 298 -9.90 13.81 -3.30
N LEU A 299 -8.87 14.12 -2.52
CA LEU A 299 -8.90 14.16 -1.07
C LEU A 299 -9.03 15.61 -0.62
N SER A 300 -9.90 15.87 0.34
CA SER A 300 -10.13 17.24 0.80
C SER A 300 -10.49 17.38 2.26
N ARG A 301 -10.01 18.47 2.86
CA ARG A 301 -10.39 18.94 4.19
C ARG A 301 -10.81 20.41 4.06
N ASP A 302 -12.01 20.72 4.56
CA ASP A 302 -12.63 22.05 4.48
C ASP A 302 -12.50 22.73 3.10
N CYS A 303 -12.70 21.95 2.03
CA CYS A 303 -12.58 22.45 0.66
C CYS A 303 -13.91 22.92 0.09
N ILE A 304 -13.89 24.07 -0.58
CA ILE A 304 -15.03 24.62 -1.32
C ILE A 304 -14.78 24.45 -2.82
N LEU A 305 -15.79 23.98 -3.55
CA LEU A 305 -15.77 23.89 -5.01
C LEU A 305 -16.59 25.05 -5.59
N GLU A 306 -15.92 26.02 -6.21
CA GLU A 306 -16.55 27.16 -6.88
C GLU A 306 -16.51 26.97 -8.40
N GLY A 307 -17.60 26.44 -8.95
CA GLY A 307 -17.79 26.25 -10.38
C GLY A 307 -18.64 25.02 -10.71
N ASP A 308 -19.67 25.18 -11.54
CA ASP A 308 -20.57 24.09 -11.94
C ASP A 308 -19.93 23.11 -12.95
N SER A 309 -18.77 23.48 -13.48
CA SER A 309 -18.04 22.77 -14.54
C SER A 309 -16.92 21.86 -14.02
N ILE A 310 -16.86 21.66 -12.70
CA ILE A 310 -15.91 20.74 -12.05
C ILE A 310 -16.48 19.32 -12.07
N ARG A 311 -15.78 18.39 -12.72
CA ARG A 311 -16.13 16.97 -12.75
C ARG A 311 -14.95 16.12 -12.30
N ILE A 312 -15.18 15.29 -11.29
CA ILE A 312 -14.16 14.38 -10.75
C ILE A 312 -14.71 12.95 -10.88
N GLU A 313 -13.93 12.07 -11.50
CA GLU A 313 -14.28 10.67 -11.71
C GLU A 313 -13.24 9.75 -11.10
N TYR A 314 -13.72 8.68 -10.44
CA TYR A 314 -12.85 7.72 -9.80
C TYR A 314 -12.12 6.86 -10.84
N ASP A 315 -10.79 6.99 -10.93
CA ASP A 315 -9.94 6.12 -11.76
C ASP A 315 -8.87 5.44 -10.92
N ARG A 316 -9.15 4.18 -10.57
CA ARG A 316 -8.26 3.32 -9.78
C ARG A 316 -6.88 3.13 -10.40
N SER A 317 -6.80 3.07 -11.72
CA SER A 317 -5.53 2.85 -12.40
C SER A 317 -4.65 4.10 -12.35
N VAL A 318 -5.26 5.29 -12.44
CA VAL A 318 -4.55 6.56 -12.28
C VAL A 318 -4.11 6.76 -10.83
N ILE A 319 -5.00 6.53 -9.87
CA ILE A 319 -4.71 6.65 -8.42
C ILE A 319 -3.48 5.81 -8.04
N LYS A 320 -3.45 4.54 -8.46
CA LYS A 320 -2.33 3.63 -8.19
C LYS A 320 -0.99 4.14 -8.75
N ARG A 321 -1.02 4.77 -9.92
CA ARG A 321 0.20 5.25 -10.60
C ARG A 321 0.71 6.58 -10.02
N CYS A 322 -0.19 7.47 -9.61
CA CYS A 322 0.15 8.80 -9.12
C CYS A 322 0.36 8.83 -7.59
N GLY A 323 -0.28 7.93 -6.85
CA GLY A 323 -0.24 7.95 -5.38
C GLY A 323 1.00 7.34 -4.74
N VAL A 324 1.86 6.65 -5.50
CA VAL A 324 3.01 5.90 -4.96
C VAL A 324 3.94 6.74 -4.08
N HIS A 325 4.05 8.04 -4.37
CA HIS A 325 4.90 8.97 -3.64
C HIS A 325 4.20 9.71 -2.50
N ILE A 326 2.90 9.49 -2.28
CA ILE A 326 2.14 10.13 -1.20
C ILE A 326 2.42 9.38 0.12
N PRO A 327 2.77 10.08 1.21
CA PRO A 327 2.92 9.47 2.53
C PRO A 327 1.69 8.66 2.95
N GLY A 328 1.93 7.47 3.48
CA GLY A 328 0.89 6.55 3.92
C GLY A 328 -0.02 6.01 2.81
N PHE A 329 0.28 6.24 1.51
CA PHE A 329 -0.48 5.65 0.40
C PHE A 329 -0.30 4.13 0.34
N ILE A 330 0.96 3.67 0.40
CA ILE A 330 1.28 2.27 0.60
C ILE A 330 1.18 2.00 2.11
N ASN A 331 0.15 1.27 2.50
CA ASN A 331 -0.12 0.92 3.89
C ASN A 331 -0.40 -0.59 3.97
N LEU A 332 0.62 -1.36 4.36
CA LEU A 332 0.54 -2.82 4.39
C LEU A 332 -0.29 -3.28 5.59
N LYS A 333 -1.49 -3.79 5.33
CA LYS A 333 -2.36 -4.39 6.35
C LYS A 333 -2.56 -5.87 6.09
N MET A 334 -2.23 -6.70 7.08
CA MET A 334 -2.38 -8.14 6.98
C MET A 334 -3.86 -8.54 6.95
N LYS A 335 -4.27 -9.22 5.87
CA LYS A 335 -5.63 -9.76 5.69
C LYS A 335 -5.74 -11.17 6.26
N LEU A 336 -4.78 -12.02 5.94
CA LEU A 336 -4.82 -13.44 6.28
C LEU A 336 -3.41 -14.03 6.31
N ILE A 337 -3.17 -14.93 7.26
CA ILE A 337 -2.08 -15.91 7.22
C ILE A 337 -2.72 -17.29 7.18
N LYS A 338 -2.33 -18.13 6.22
CA LYS A 338 -2.78 -19.52 6.13
C LYS A 338 -1.64 -20.45 5.76
N MET A 339 -1.70 -21.68 6.26
CA MET A 339 -0.90 -22.78 5.72
C MET A 339 -1.46 -23.19 4.35
N GLU A 340 -0.57 -23.57 3.44
CA GLU A 340 -0.91 -24.19 2.14
C GLU A 340 -0.53 -25.66 2.07
#